data_AF-A0A139CRJ9-F1
#
_entry.id   AF-A0A139CRJ9-F1
#
_cell.length_a   1.000
_cell.length_b   1.000
_cell.length_c   1.000
_cell.angle_alpha   90.00
_cell.angle_beta   90.00
_cell.angle_gamma   90.00
#
_symmetry.space_group_name_H-M   'P 1'
#
loop_
_entity.id
_entity.type
_entity.pdbx_description
1 polymer ?
#
loop_
_entity_poly.entity_id
_entity_poly.type
_entity_poly.pdbx_seq_one_letter_code
_entity_poly.pdbx_strand_id
1 'polypeptide(L)'
;MRSGMIKVGMVLLFCIALAICSVQAQPQTENIEIRGFAFQPESITIEPGTTVVWTNYDTSQHTVTSAGGIFDSGLFGEGETFEYTFTELGTYEYFCTVHQFMEGEVIVSEGEPETSEQGILVADQPIVNNTVTVDEVVSNDSGWIVIHVDENSTPGPVIGHSPVEEGVNENVTVEIDNENATDILYAMLHIDAGEIGVYEFPGADVPAEVDGEVVNVQFNITETPVEEQVSLGLVAEGLTAPVGLTSPDDGSGRLFVVDQAGEIQIIDANGTLLEEPFLNLTDQMVELQPGFDERGLLGLALHPNFTDNGRFFVYYSAPLREGAPADWNHTSRISEFNVLAEDENRANPESERVILEVDEPQLNHDAGSIAFGPDGYLYIPLGDGGGANDVGVGHPAEGNGQNTSTLLGSVLRIDIDGDEPYEIPEDNPFVEDDEVLDEIYAYGLRNPWRMTFDSGGENHLFASDAGQEFWESVNIIEAGSNYGWNLKEGSHAFNPENATNPPEEVPQAGLRGEPLIDPIIEYPNAKQSDGLGSVVVGGYVYRGSAIPEFEGRYIFADWNRAGADGDGIIFIATPPEENITEEMWEFEEIEVVPNQTVGAYILSFGQDADHELYVLTKENPGPTGETGKVYKLVPPPEEP
;
A
#
# COMPACT_ATOMS: atom_id res chain seq x y z
N MET A 1 -65.72 -91.37 -30.94
CA MET A 1 -66.08 -91.83 -29.58
C MET A 1 -65.01 -91.33 -28.62
N ARG A 2 -65.43 -90.55 -27.61
CA ARG A 2 -64.86 -90.30 -26.26
C ARG A 2 -63.32 -90.25 -26.15
N SER A 3 -62.69 -89.25 -25.56
CA SER A 3 -62.99 -88.53 -24.31
C SER A 3 -62.00 -87.35 -24.25
N GLY A 4 -62.40 -86.10 -24.01
CA GLY A 4 -62.66 -85.59 -22.66
C GLY A 4 -61.54 -84.63 -22.25
N MET A 5 -61.57 -83.39 -22.75
CA MET A 5 -60.73 -82.28 -22.27
C MET A 5 -61.49 -81.52 -21.18
N ILE A 6 -61.00 -81.61 -19.95
CA ILE A 6 -61.42 -80.77 -18.82
C ILE A 6 -60.29 -79.75 -18.62
N LYS A 7 -60.57 -78.47 -18.91
CA LYS A 7 -59.75 -77.33 -18.46
C LYS A 7 -60.35 -76.81 -17.16
N VAL A 8 -59.66 -77.03 -16.05
CA VAL A 8 -59.92 -76.32 -14.78
C VAL A 8 -58.92 -75.18 -14.70
N GLY A 9 -59.44 -73.96 -14.58
CA GLY A 9 -58.64 -72.75 -14.36
C GLY A 9 -58.08 -72.74 -12.94
N MET A 10 -56.78 -72.46 -12.84
CA MET A 10 -56.13 -72.06 -11.60
C MET A 10 -55.44 -70.72 -11.88
N VAL A 11 -55.94 -69.68 -11.23
CA VAL A 11 -55.33 -68.34 -11.20
C VAL A 11 -54.02 -68.48 -10.43
N LEU A 12 -52.90 -68.25 -11.11
CA LEU A 12 -51.60 -68.05 -10.47
C LEU A 12 -51.26 -66.57 -10.59
N LEU A 13 -51.24 -65.87 -9.45
CA LEU A 13 -50.57 -64.58 -9.29
C LEU A 13 -49.09 -64.78 -9.64
N PHE A 14 -48.62 -64.17 -10.71
CA PHE A 14 -47.19 -63.95 -10.92
C PHE A 14 -46.85 -62.57 -10.36
N CYS A 15 -46.20 -62.55 -9.20
CA CYS A 15 -45.43 -61.39 -8.75
C CYS A 15 -44.27 -61.22 -9.73
N ILE A 16 -44.36 -60.23 -10.63
CA ILE A 16 -43.19 -59.70 -11.31
C ILE A 16 -42.61 -58.66 -10.35
N ALA A 17 -41.55 -59.05 -9.65
CA ALA A 17 -40.68 -58.10 -8.98
C ALA A 17 -40.09 -57.18 -10.06
N LEU A 18 -40.54 -55.93 -10.09
CA LEU A 18 -39.77 -54.86 -10.72
C LEU A 18 -38.53 -54.67 -9.83
N ALA A 19 -37.41 -55.21 -10.31
CA ALA A 19 -36.11 -54.79 -9.86
C ALA A 19 -35.98 -53.31 -10.24
N ILE A 20 -36.22 -52.43 -9.26
CA ILE A 20 -35.67 -51.08 -9.30
C ILE A 20 -34.16 -51.30 -9.26
N CYS A 21 -33.50 -51.19 -10.42
CA CYS A 21 -32.09 -50.86 -10.42
C CYS A 21 -32.00 -49.49 -9.77
N SER A 22 -31.69 -49.45 -8.48
CA SER A 22 -31.09 -48.28 -7.87
C SER A 22 -29.85 -47.99 -8.71
N VAL A 23 -29.87 -46.89 -9.46
CA VAL A 23 -28.64 -46.25 -9.90
C VAL A 23 -27.92 -45.94 -8.59
N GLN A 24 -26.90 -46.73 -8.24
CA GLN A 24 -25.97 -46.31 -7.21
C GLN A 24 -25.26 -45.11 -7.81
N ALA A 25 -25.57 -43.92 -7.30
CA ALA A 25 -24.76 -42.73 -7.53
C ALA A 25 -23.29 -43.10 -7.27
N GLN A 26 -22.40 -42.66 -8.15
CA GLN A 26 -20.97 -42.84 -7.89
C GLN A 26 -20.62 -42.10 -6.59
N PRO A 27 -19.72 -42.64 -5.76
CA PRO A 27 -19.27 -41.90 -4.58
C PRO A 27 -18.62 -40.60 -5.05
N GLN A 28 -19.23 -39.47 -4.68
CA GLN A 28 -18.71 -38.14 -4.96
C GLN A 28 -17.68 -37.77 -3.88
N THR A 29 -16.62 -37.08 -4.31
CA THR A 29 -15.53 -36.65 -3.42
C THR A 29 -15.16 -35.22 -3.74
N GLU A 30 -15.20 -34.35 -2.73
CA GLU A 30 -14.75 -32.96 -2.81
C GLU A 30 -13.49 -32.77 -1.97
N ASN A 31 -12.63 -31.84 -2.38
CA ASN A 31 -11.35 -31.60 -1.70
C ASN A 31 -11.31 -30.20 -1.11
N ILE A 32 -10.76 -30.10 0.09
CA ILE A 32 -10.41 -28.85 0.74
C ILE A 32 -8.91 -28.90 1.05
N GLU A 33 -8.18 -27.91 0.60
CA GLU A 33 -6.75 -27.78 0.89
C GLU A 33 -6.56 -26.94 2.16
N ILE A 34 -5.59 -27.29 2.99
CA ILE A 34 -5.12 -26.42 4.07
C ILE A 34 -3.81 -25.80 3.60
N ARG A 35 -3.88 -24.51 3.26
CA ARG A 35 -2.75 -23.68 2.81
C ARG A 35 -2.83 -22.31 3.45
N GLY A 36 -1.69 -21.80 3.88
CA GLY A 36 -1.62 -20.45 4.44
C GLY A 36 -2.49 -20.29 5.69
N PHE A 37 -2.60 -21.34 6.52
CA PHE A 37 -3.49 -21.36 7.68
C PHE A 37 -4.95 -21.01 7.33
N ALA A 38 -5.45 -21.50 6.20
CA ALA A 38 -6.86 -21.39 5.82
C ALA A 38 -7.35 -22.72 5.23
N PHE A 39 -8.64 -23.00 5.39
CA PHE A 39 -9.32 -24.02 4.59
C PHE A 39 -9.66 -23.40 3.23
N GLN A 40 -9.26 -24.05 2.13
CA GLN A 40 -9.42 -23.53 0.77
C GLN A 40 -10.11 -24.58 -0.11
N PRO A 41 -11.34 -24.31 -0.60
CA PRO A 41 -12.20 -23.18 -0.22
C PRO A 41 -12.63 -23.23 1.26
N GLU A 42 -13.00 -22.08 1.82
CA GLU A 42 -13.43 -21.94 3.22
C GLU A 42 -14.81 -22.54 3.47
N SER A 43 -15.72 -22.40 2.49
CA SER A 43 -17.06 -22.97 2.49
C SER A 43 -17.31 -23.78 1.23
N ILE A 44 -17.97 -24.93 1.38
CA ILE A 44 -18.48 -25.75 0.27
C ILE A 44 -19.93 -26.16 0.52
N THR A 45 -20.70 -26.28 -0.56
CA THR A 45 -22.04 -26.88 -0.54
C THR A 45 -21.99 -28.24 -1.24
N ILE A 46 -22.49 -29.30 -0.60
CA ILE A 46 -22.42 -30.69 -1.10
C ILE A 46 -23.76 -31.42 -0.95
N GLU A 47 -23.99 -32.43 -1.80
CA GLU A 47 -25.13 -33.32 -1.65
C GLU A 47 -24.94 -34.38 -0.54
N PRO A 48 -26.03 -34.91 0.04
CA PRO A 48 -25.94 -35.92 1.10
C PRO A 48 -25.41 -37.24 0.52
N GLY A 49 -24.31 -37.72 1.08
CA GLY A 49 -23.56 -38.90 0.65
C GLY A 49 -22.16 -38.58 0.12
N THR A 50 -21.80 -37.29 -0.01
CA THR A 50 -20.49 -36.82 -0.47
C THR A 50 -19.42 -36.96 0.60
N THR A 51 -18.23 -37.41 0.21
CA THR A 51 -17.04 -37.45 1.06
C THR A 51 -16.19 -36.21 0.83
N VAL A 52 -15.91 -35.44 1.87
CA VAL A 52 -14.96 -34.31 1.81
C VAL A 52 -13.60 -34.78 2.30
N VAL A 53 -12.54 -34.45 1.57
CA VAL A 53 -11.15 -34.79 1.88
C VAL A 53 -10.38 -33.49 2.13
N TRP A 54 -9.92 -33.30 3.35
CA TRP A 54 -9.01 -32.23 3.71
C TRP A 54 -7.57 -32.69 3.55
N THR A 55 -6.74 -31.93 2.84
CA THR A 55 -5.30 -32.21 2.67
C THR A 55 -4.47 -31.08 3.25
N ASN A 56 -3.55 -31.39 4.16
CA ASN A 56 -2.68 -30.38 4.73
C ASN A 56 -1.46 -30.14 3.84
N TYR A 57 -1.30 -28.93 3.31
CA TYR A 57 -0.12 -28.53 2.55
C TYR A 57 0.78 -27.55 3.30
N ASP A 58 0.37 -27.13 4.51
CA ASP A 58 1.22 -26.36 5.40
C ASP A 58 2.20 -27.27 6.13
N THR A 59 3.36 -26.72 6.49
CA THR A 59 4.33 -27.39 7.36
C THR A 59 3.82 -27.53 8.80
N SER A 60 2.81 -26.73 9.19
CA SER A 60 2.17 -26.76 10.51
C SER A 60 1.16 -27.90 10.61
N GLN A 61 1.01 -28.50 11.80
CA GLN A 61 -0.04 -29.50 12.03
C GLN A 61 -1.39 -28.82 12.25
N HIS A 62 -2.42 -29.35 11.63
CA HIS A 62 -3.78 -28.82 11.69
C HIS A 62 -4.77 -29.87 12.19
N THR A 63 -5.96 -29.42 12.54
CA THR A 63 -7.13 -30.28 12.79
C THR A 63 -8.30 -29.78 11.96
N VAL A 64 -9.22 -30.68 11.67
CA VAL A 64 -10.53 -30.43 11.10
C VAL A 64 -11.53 -30.96 12.12
N THR A 65 -12.05 -30.05 12.95
CA THR A 65 -12.85 -30.38 14.13
C THR A 65 -14.19 -29.67 14.04
N SER A 66 -15.29 -30.41 13.92
CA SER A 66 -16.62 -29.82 13.83
C SER A 66 -17.04 -29.12 15.13
N ALA A 67 -17.64 -27.94 15.03
CA ALA A 67 -18.19 -27.18 16.17
C ALA A 67 -19.29 -27.96 16.92
N GLY A 68 -20.05 -28.79 16.19
CA GLY A 68 -21.07 -29.67 16.74
C GLY A 68 -20.56 -30.98 17.37
N GLY A 69 -19.25 -31.27 17.30
CA GLY A 69 -18.65 -32.51 17.83
C GLY A 69 -18.99 -33.79 17.04
N ILE A 70 -19.31 -33.63 15.75
CA ILE A 70 -19.72 -34.67 14.80
C ILE A 70 -18.51 -35.42 14.22
N PHE A 71 -17.40 -34.72 13.99
CA PHE A 71 -16.11 -35.26 13.59
C PHE A 71 -14.94 -34.45 14.17
N ASP A 72 -13.79 -35.10 14.27
CA ASP A 72 -12.51 -34.53 14.68
C ASP A 72 -11.39 -35.36 14.04
N SER A 73 -10.56 -34.72 13.22
CA SER A 73 -9.43 -35.38 12.55
C SER A 73 -8.31 -35.77 13.51
N GLY A 74 -8.19 -35.10 14.67
CA GLY A 74 -6.93 -35.01 15.39
C GLY A 74 -5.86 -34.26 14.59
N LEU A 75 -4.66 -34.12 15.15
CA LEU A 75 -3.55 -33.43 14.48
C LEU A 75 -3.04 -34.24 13.29
N PHE A 76 -2.96 -33.61 12.12
CA PHE A 76 -2.34 -34.16 10.92
C PHE A 76 -1.40 -33.14 10.26
N GLY A 77 -0.26 -33.61 9.78
CA GLY A 77 0.85 -32.79 9.26
C GLY A 77 0.88 -32.68 7.74
N GLU A 78 1.93 -32.02 7.23
CA GLU A 78 2.15 -31.79 5.80
C GLU A 78 2.03 -33.07 4.96
N GLY A 79 1.18 -33.02 3.95
CA GLY A 79 0.85 -34.11 3.03
C GLY A 79 -0.13 -35.16 3.56
N GLU A 80 -0.55 -35.07 4.82
CA GLU A 80 -1.56 -35.97 5.39
C GLU A 80 -2.99 -35.49 5.07
N THR A 81 -3.93 -36.43 5.05
CA THR A 81 -5.33 -36.18 4.69
C THR A 81 -6.29 -36.67 5.75
N PHE A 82 -7.41 -35.95 5.93
CA PHE A 82 -8.57 -36.39 6.71
C PHE A 82 -9.80 -36.44 5.79
N GLU A 83 -10.66 -37.44 5.94
CA GLU A 83 -11.88 -37.57 5.14
C GLU A 83 -13.11 -37.79 6.01
N TYR A 84 -14.23 -37.19 5.63
CA TYR A 84 -15.53 -37.39 6.28
C TYR A 84 -16.67 -37.43 5.26
N THR A 85 -17.57 -38.41 5.39
CA THR A 85 -18.76 -38.53 4.54
C THR A 85 -19.96 -37.91 5.24
N PHE A 86 -20.55 -36.90 4.61
CA PHE A 86 -21.71 -36.20 5.13
C PHE A 86 -23.00 -36.83 4.59
N THR A 87 -23.88 -37.31 5.47
CA THR A 87 -25.12 -37.99 5.04
C THR A 87 -26.40 -37.34 5.53
N GLU A 88 -26.31 -36.40 6.47
CA GLU A 88 -27.46 -35.70 7.04
C GLU A 88 -27.47 -34.24 6.56
N LEU A 89 -28.65 -33.66 6.44
CA LEU A 89 -28.80 -32.27 6.03
C LEU A 89 -28.44 -31.32 7.15
N GLY A 90 -27.85 -30.19 6.77
CA GLY A 90 -27.54 -29.10 7.67
C GLY A 90 -26.20 -28.48 7.34
N THR A 91 -25.88 -27.47 8.13
CA THR A 91 -24.63 -26.73 8.02
C THR A 91 -23.68 -27.23 9.10
N TYR A 92 -22.46 -27.57 8.70
CA TYR A 92 -21.42 -28.16 9.53
C TYR A 92 -20.23 -27.22 9.59
N GLU A 93 -20.28 -26.29 10.53
CA GLU A 93 -19.12 -25.46 10.88
C GLU A 93 -18.03 -26.34 11.52
N TYR A 94 -16.78 -26.14 11.10
CA TYR A 94 -15.62 -26.81 11.63
C TYR A 94 -14.44 -25.84 11.72
N PHE A 95 -13.48 -26.17 12.56
CA PHE A 95 -12.36 -25.29 12.87
C PHE A 95 -11.09 -26.08 13.16
N CYS A 96 -9.95 -25.39 13.13
CA CYS A 96 -8.71 -25.93 13.66
C CYS A 96 -8.59 -25.66 15.18
N THR A 97 -8.37 -26.72 15.96
CA THR A 97 -8.18 -26.60 17.42
C THR A 97 -6.84 -26.00 17.83
N VAL A 98 -5.87 -25.96 16.91
CA VAL A 98 -4.55 -25.34 17.12
C VAL A 98 -4.60 -23.87 16.74
N HIS A 99 -5.24 -23.55 15.61
CA HIS A 99 -5.33 -22.21 15.03
C HIS A 99 -6.80 -21.78 15.03
N GLN A 100 -7.20 -21.06 16.08
CA GLN A 100 -8.61 -20.82 16.38
C GLN A 100 -9.34 -19.95 15.35
N PHE A 101 -8.60 -19.23 14.50
CA PHE A 101 -9.12 -18.43 13.39
C PHE A 101 -9.40 -19.23 12.12
N MET A 102 -8.90 -20.46 12.04
CA MET A 102 -9.19 -21.33 10.91
C MET A 102 -10.58 -21.91 11.10
N GLU A 103 -11.54 -21.29 10.45
CA GLU A 103 -12.93 -21.73 10.40
C GLU A 103 -13.27 -22.11 8.97
N GLY A 104 -14.19 -23.06 8.83
CA GLY A 104 -14.71 -23.47 7.55
C GLY A 104 -16.07 -24.12 7.71
N GLU A 105 -16.80 -24.26 6.61
CA GLU A 105 -18.16 -24.71 6.66
C GLU A 105 -18.46 -25.69 5.53
N VAL A 106 -19.12 -26.80 5.87
CA VAL A 106 -19.73 -27.68 4.88
C VAL A 106 -21.24 -27.55 4.99
N ILE A 107 -21.89 -27.05 3.94
CA ILE A 107 -23.34 -26.99 3.84
C ILE A 107 -23.80 -28.27 3.14
N VAL A 108 -24.52 -29.13 3.84
CA VAL A 108 -25.14 -30.34 3.28
C VAL A 108 -26.62 -30.05 3.09
N SER A 109 -26.99 -29.66 1.89
CA SER A 109 -28.39 -29.54 1.50
C SER A 109 -28.80 -30.78 0.71
N GLU A 110 -30.10 -31.15 0.74
CA GLU A 110 -30.64 -31.87 -0.40
C GLU A 110 -30.34 -30.94 -1.54
N GLY A 111 -29.46 -31.35 -2.47
CA GLY A 111 -29.20 -30.54 -3.65
C GLY A 111 -30.57 -30.05 -4.11
N GLU A 112 -30.74 -28.73 -4.13
CA GLU A 112 -31.69 -28.22 -5.11
C GLU A 112 -31.26 -28.89 -6.40
N PRO A 113 -32.22 -29.48 -7.15
CA PRO A 113 -31.86 -30.13 -8.40
C PRO A 113 -30.92 -29.19 -9.13
N GLU A 114 -29.77 -29.69 -9.59
CA GLU A 114 -28.90 -28.99 -10.54
C GLU A 114 -29.78 -28.37 -11.63
N THR A 115 -30.10 -27.11 -11.36
CA THR A 115 -30.71 -26.04 -12.13
C THR A 115 -30.53 -24.84 -11.21
N SER A 116 -29.33 -24.27 -11.16
CA SER A 116 -29.24 -22.87 -10.74
C SER A 116 -30.21 -22.11 -11.65
N GLU A 117 -31.24 -21.48 -11.08
CA GLU A 117 -32.22 -20.78 -11.90
C GLU A 117 -31.47 -19.74 -12.75
N GLN A 118 -31.71 -19.79 -14.05
CA GLN A 118 -31.07 -18.93 -15.04
C GLN A 118 -31.18 -17.45 -14.61
N GLY A 119 -30.05 -16.75 -14.50
CA GLY A 119 -29.95 -15.48 -13.78
C GLY A 119 -28.68 -14.69 -14.09
N ILE A 120 -28.64 -13.42 -13.64
CA ILE A 120 -27.54 -12.47 -13.87
C ILE A 120 -27.24 -11.75 -12.54
N LEU A 121 -25.95 -11.54 -12.25
CA LEU A 121 -25.45 -10.64 -11.22
C LEU A 121 -24.54 -9.59 -11.87
N VAL A 122 -24.80 -8.30 -11.62
CA VAL A 122 -23.99 -7.18 -12.10
C VAL A 122 -24.11 -5.99 -11.16
N ALA A 123 -22.98 -5.40 -10.78
CA ALA A 123 -22.91 -4.17 -9.98
C ALA A 123 -22.89 -2.89 -10.83
N ASP A 124 -23.25 -1.77 -10.19
CA ASP A 124 -23.02 -0.43 -10.71
C ASP A 124 -21.51 -0.21 -10.91
N GLN A 125 -21.10 0.34 -12.05
CA GLN A 125 -19.69 0.39 -12.46
C GLN A 125 -19.44 1.48 -13.51
N PRO A 126 -18.20 1.99 -13.67
CA PRO A 126 -17.86 2.83 -14.80
C PRO A 126 -17.69 2.01 -16.08
N ILE A 127 -17.73 2.68 -17.23
CA ILE A 127 -17.29 2.07 -18.49
C ILE A 127 -15.77 2.23 -18.58
N VAL A 128 -15.03 1.12 -18.60
CA VAL A 128 -13.57 1.12 -18.71
C VAL A 128 -13.18 0.49 -20.04
N ASN A 129 -12.38 1.18 -20.86
CA ASN A 129 -11.93 0.70 -22.18
C ASN A 129 -13.07 0.20 -23.09
N ASN A 130 -14.22 0.90 -23.09
CA ASN A 130 -15.44 0.51 -23.80
C ASN A 130 -15.98 -0.88 -23.38
N THR A 131 -15.73 -1.31 -22.15
CA THR A 131 -16.24 -2.57 -21.62
C THR A 131 -17.01 -2.38 -20.33
N VAL A 132 -17.92 -3.33 -20.08
CA VAL A 132 -18.58 -3.56 -18.79
C VAL A 132 -18.41 -5.02 -18.41
N THR A 133 -18.37 -5.32 -17.11
CA THR A 133 -18.23 -6.68 -16.58
C THR A 133 -19.52 -7.11 -15.89
N VAL A 134 -19.99 -8.31 -16.25
CA VAL A 134 -21.12 -8.97 -15.58
C VAL A 134 -20.54 -10.01 -14.63
N ASP A 135 -20.74 -9.80 -13.32
CA ASP A 135 -20.10 -10.56 -12.24
C ASP A 135 -20.39 -12.06 -12.37
N GLU A 136 -21.65 -12.41 -12.64
CA GLU A 136 -22.08 -13.79 -12.83
C GLU A 136 -23.24 -13.89 -13.83
N VAL A 137 -23.20 -14.90 -14.70
CA VAL A 137 -24.32 -15.32 -15.55
C VAL A 137 -24.52 -16.83 -15.41
N VAL A 138 -25.69 -17.20 -14.93
CA VAL A 138 -26.15 -18.60 -14.89
C VAL A 138 -27.04 -18.84 -16.11
N SER A 139 -26.64 -19.74 -16.99
CA SER A 139 -27.40 -20.08 -18.20
C SER A 139 -27.77 -21.56 -18.27
N ASN A 140 -29.01 -21.85 -18.67
CA ASN A 140 -29.49 -23.23 -18.87
C ASN A 140 -28.97 -23.89 -20.16
N ASP A 141 -28.47 -23.09 -21.10
CA ASP A 141 -27.91 -23.51 -22.40
C ASP A 141 -26.83 -22.49 -22.79
N SER A 142 -25.95 -22.81 -23.75
CA SER A 142 -25.08 -21.78 -24.33
C SER A 142 -25.92 -20.65 -24.95
N GLY A 143 -25.42 -19.43 -24.85
CA GLY A 143 -26.18 -18.21 -25.14
C GLY A 143 -25.30 -16.97 -25.22
N TRP A 144 -25.92 -15.83 -24.98
CA TRP A 144 -25.26 -14.53 -25.01
C TRP A 144 -25.69 -13.68 -23.83
N ILE A 145 -24.74 -13.04 -23.17
CA ILE A 145 -25.04 -11.87 -22.34
C ILE A 145 -25.03 -10.64 -23.24
N VAL A 146 -26.08 -9.82 -23.18
CA VAL A 146 -26.33 -8.70 -24.10
C VAL A 146 -26.55 -7.44 -23.29
N ILE A 147 -25.87 -6.35 -23.66
CA ILE A 147 -26.00 -5.04 -23.01
C ILE A 147 -26.90 -4.14 -23.85
N HIS A 148 -27.98 -3.68 -23.22
CA HIS A 148 -28.94 -2.73 -23.79
C HIS A 148 -28.85 -1.38 -23.09
N VAL A 149 -29.08 -0.31 -23.84
CA VAL A 149 -29.29 1.03 -23.25
C VAL A 149 -30.64 1.14 -22.58
N ASP A 150 -30.81 2.08 -21.64
CA ASP A 150 -32.14 2.44 -21.14
C ASP A 150 -32.91 3.26 -22.18
N GLU A 151 -34.13 2.82 -22.49
CA GLU A 151 -35.08 3.61 -23.26
C GLU A 151 -36.39 3.75 -22.47
N ASN A 152 -36.44 4.77 -21.60
CA ASN A 152 -37.58 5.08 -20.73
C ASN A 152 -37.88 4.00 -19.68
N SER A 153 -36.86 3.57 -18.92
CA SER A 153 -36.98 2.53 -17.89
C SER A 153 -37.29 1.14 -18.44
N THR A 154 -36.86 0.87 -19.67
CA THR A 154 -36.96 -0.44 -20.34
C THR A 154 -35.75 -0.68 -21.24
N PRO A 155 -35.34 -1.94 -21.46
CA PRO A 155 -34.25 -2.26 -22.39
C PRO A 155 -34.51 -1.74 -23.82
N GLY A 156 -33.59 -0.90 -24.30
CA GLY A 156 -33.60 -0.27 -25.63
C GLY A 156 -32.68 -0.97 -26.64
N PRO A 157 -32.07 -0.24 -27.58
CA PRO A 157 -31.06 -0.79 -28.51
C PRO A 157 -29.89 -1.52 -27.82
N VAL A 158 -29.39 -2.56 -28.49
CA VAL A 158 -28.18 -3.29 -28.06
C VAL A 158 -26.94 -2.46 -28.39
N ILE A 159 -26.02 -2.39 -27.42
CA ILE A 159 -24.70 -1.75 -27.59
C ILE A 159 -23.53 -2.72 -27.45
N GLY A 160 -23.74 -3.94 -26.94
CA GLY A 160 -22.70 -4.96 -26.85
C GLY A 160 -23.23 -6.33 -26.48
N HIS A 161 -22.41 -7.36 -26.65
CA HIS A 161 -22.75 -8.75 -26.31
C HIS A 161 -21.48 -9.61 -26.18
N SER A 162 -21.55 -10.67 -25.36
CA SER A 162 -20.51 -11.69 -25.22
C SER A 162 -21.14 -13.09 -25.11
N PRO A 163 -20.47 -14.14 -25.60
CA PRO A 163 -20.97 -15.50 -25.47
C PRO A 163 -20.91 -15.97 -24.02
N VAL A 164 -21.86 -16.80 -23.63
CA VAL A 164 -21.89 -17.52 -22.34
C VAL A 164 -22.18 -18.99 -22.60
N GLU A 165 -21.59 -19.87 -21.80
CA GLU A 165 -21.81 -21.32 -21.90
C GLU A 165 -22.93 -21.77 -20.94
N GLU A 166 -23.45 -22.98 -21.16
CA GLU A 166 -24.31 -23.66 -20.18
C GLU A 166 -23.60 -23.77 -18.82
N GLY A 167 -24.29 -23.37 -17.74
CA GLY A 167 -23.76 -23.34 -16.39
C GLY A 167 -23.43 -21.93 -15.90
N VAL A 168 -22.50 -21.84 -14.93
CA VAL A 168 -22.06 -20.60 -14.31
C VAL A 168 -20.92 -19.98 -15.13
N ASN A 169 -21.07 -18.71 -15.48
CA ASN A 169 -20.06 -17.90 -16.16
C ASN A 169 -19.73 -16.71 -15.26
N GLU A 170 -18.50 -16.61 -14.79
CA GLU A 170 -18.06 -15.52 -13.90
C GLU A 170 -17.28 -14.46 -14.68
N ASN A 171 -17.38 -13.19 -14.25
CA ASN A 171 -16.62 -12.06 -14.78
C ASN A 171 -16.72 -11.92 -16.31
N VAL A 172 -17.93 -12.03 -16.86
CA VAL A 172 -18.15 -11.95 -18.30
C VAL A 172 -18.01 -10.50 -18.77
N THR A 173 -16.89 -10.18 -19.41
CA THR A 173 -16.64 -8.87 -20.01
C THR A 173 -17.40 -8.72 -21.33
N VAL A 174 -18.06 -7.58 -21.51
CA VAL A 174 -18.78 -7.22 -22.73
C VAL A 174 -18.21 -5.93 -23.32
N GLU A 175 -17.70 -6.00 -24.55
CA GLU A 175 -17.34 -4.81 -25.33
C GLU A 175 -18.62 -4.11 -25.83
N ILE A 176 -18.72 -2.80 -25.57
CA ILE A 176 -19.90 -1.99 -25.84
C ILE A 176 -19.58 -0.78 -26.72
N ASP A 177 -20.57 -0.32 -27.46
CA ASP A 177 -20.56 0.97 -28.14
C ASP A 177 -20.81 2.11 -27.13
N ASN A 178 -19.73 2.56 -26.49
CA ASN A 178 -19.76 3.59 -25.45
C ASN A 178 -20.36 4.93 -25.94
N GLU A 179 -20.20 5.29 -27.22
CA GLU A 179 -20.77 6.54 -27.75
C GLU A 179 -22.31 6.59 -27.66
N ASN A 180 -22.95 5.42 -27.57
CA ASN A 180 -24.39 5.27 -27.48
C ASN A 180 -24.87 4.84 -26.07
N ALA A 181 -23.97 4.66 -25.10
CA ALA A 181 -24.33 4.27 -23.74
C ALA A 181 -25.15 5.37 -23.02
N THR A 182 -26.04 4.94 -22.14
CA THR A 182 -26.82 5.81 -21.25
C THR A 182 -26.34 5.63 -19.81
N ASP A 183 -26.69 6.56 -18.90
CA ASP A 183 -26.35 6.48 -17.47
C ASP A 183 -26.85 5.20 -16.78
N ILE A 184 -27.82 4.52 -17.40
CA ILE A 184 -28.39 3.27 -16.94
C ILE A 184 -28.37 2.28 -18.10
N LEU A 185 -27.91 1.05 -17.85
CA LEU A 185 -27.88 -0.04 -18.83
C LEU A 185 -28.63 -1.27 -18.29
N TYR A 186 -28.90 -2.23 -19.18
CA TYR A 186 -29.44 -3.54 -18.84
C TYR A 186 -28.53 -4.65 -19.35
N ALA A 187 -28.14 -5.57 -18.47
CA ALA A 187 -27.60 -6.86 -18.87
C ALA A 187 -28.76 -7.84 -19.07
N MET A 188 -28.85 -8.48 -20.23
CA MET A 188 -29.93 -9.39 -20.61
C MET A 188 -29.36 -10.68 -21.16
N LEU A 189 -29.87 -11.82 -20.68
CA LEU A 189 -29.47 -13.12 -21.17
C LEU A 189 -30.30 -13.48 -22.40
N HIS A 190 -29.65 -13.91 -23.47
CA HIS A 190 -30.26 -14.37 -24.71
C HIS A 190 -29.89 -15.84 -24.94
N ILE A 191 -30.81 -16.59 -25.55
CA ILE A 191 -30.52 -17.96 -25.99
C ILE A 191 -29.70 -17.93 -27.30
N ASP A 192 -28.88 -18.95 -27.54
CA ASP A 192 -28.23 -19.17 -28.84
C ASP A 192 -29.14 -20.07 -29.70
N ALA A 193 -29.78 -19.48 -30.72
CA ALA A 193 -30.70 -20.15 -31.61
C ALA A 193 -30.47 -19.72 -33.06
N GLY A 194 -30.93 -20.52 -34.03
CA GLY A 194 -30.64 -20.24 -35.44
C GLY A 194 -29.28 -20.81 -35.84
N GLU A 195 -28.32 -19.96 -36.19
CA GLU A 195 -26.94 -20.37 -36.47
C GLU A 195 -26.10 -20.39 -35.19
N ILE A 196 -26.00 -21.58 -34.57
CA ILE A 196 -25.24 -21.81 -33.32
C ILE A 196 -23.86 -21.14 -33.33
N GLY A 197 -23.58 -20.34 -32.31
CA GLY A 197 -22.35 -19.58 -32.12
C GLY A 197 -22.28 -18.28 -32.93
N VAL A 198 -23.39 -17.81 -33.49
CA VAL A 198 -23.50 -16.53 -34.18
C VAL A 198 -24.60 -15.70 -33.54
N TYR A 199 -24.28 -14.48 -33.09
CA TYR A 199 -25.28 -13.59 -32.52
C TYR A 199 -26.20 -12.98 -33.60
N GLU A 200 -27.50 -13.16 -33.45
CA GLU A 200 -28.54 -12.85 -34.45
C GLU A 200 -29.68 -11.97 -33.93
N PHE A 201 -29.53 -11.22 -32.82
CA PHE A 201 -30.59 -10.32 -32.33
C PHE A 201 -30.58 -8.93 -33.01
N PRO A 202 -31.75 -8.34 -33.36
CA PRO A 202 -33.10 -8.92 -33.30
C PRO A 202 -33.27 -10.06 -34.33
N GLY A 203 -33.72 -11.23 -33.86
CA GLY A 203 -33.82 -12.42 -34.71
C GLY A 203 -33.96 -13.70 -33.91
N ALA A 204 -33.08 -14.68 -34.17
CA ALA A 204 -33.20 -16.02 -33.60
C ALA A 204 -32.85 -16.05 -32.10
N ASP A 205 -31.83 -15.28 -31.69
CA ASP A 205 -31.38 -15.14 -30.31
C ASP A 205 -32.28 -14.22 -29.50
N VAL A 206 -33.47 -14.73 -29.16
CA VAL A 206 -34.42 -14.01 -28.31
C VAL A 206 -33.96 -14.00 -26.85
N PRO A 207 -34.45 -13.06 -26.03
CA PRO A 207 -34.16 -13.07 -24.59
C PRO A 207 -34.59 -14.38 -23.93
N ALA A 208 -33.78 -14.87 -23.02
CA ALA A 208 -34.12 -15.99 -22.16
C ALA A 208 -35.21 -15.59 -21.18
N GLU A 209 -36.12 -16.51 -20.89
CA GLU A 209 -37.24 -16.30 -19.97
C GLU A 209 -37.27 -17.36 -18.87
N VAL A 210 -37.46 -16.92 -17.63
CA VAL A 210 -37.76 -17.78 -16.47
C VAL A 210 -39.17 -17.43 -15.99
N ASP A 211 -40.03 -18.44 -15.87
CA ASP A 211 -41.46 -18.27 -15.53
C ASP A 211 -42.24 -17.24 -16.39
N GLY A 212 -41.77 -16.99 -17.62
CA GLY A 212 -42.37 -16.07 -18.58
C GLY A 212 -41.94 -14.61 -18.40
N GLU A 213 -40.95 -14.33 -17.56
CA GLU A 213 -40.30 -13.04 -17.42
C GLU A 213 -38.89 -13.09 -18.03
N VAL A 214 -38.49 -12.02 -18.70
CA VAL A 214 -37.15 -11.92 -19.32
C VAL A 214 -36.08 -11.83 -18.24
N VAL A 215 -35.00 -12.60 -18.40
CA VAL A 215 -33.83 -12.55 -17.52
C VAL A 215 -32.98 -11.33 -17.85
N ASN A 216 -33.19 -10.23 -17.13
CA ASN A 216 -32.37 -9.02 -17.21
C ASN A 216 -32.17 -8.34 -15.85
N VAL A 217 -31.07 -7.59 -15.73
CA VAL A 217 -30.73 -6.78 -14.55
C VAL A 217 -30.31 -5.39 -15.02
N GLN A 218 -30.81 -4.37 -14.32
CA GLN A 218 -30.43 -2.97 -14.53
C GLN A 218 -29.22 -2.61 -13.67
N PHE A 219 -28.29 -1.82 -14.21
CA PHE A 219 -27.15 -1.26 -13.47
C PHE A 219 -26.86 0.18 -13.94
N ASN A 220 -26.29 0.99 -13.05
CA ASN A 220 -25.90 2.37 -13.34
C ASN A 220 -24.46 2.43 -13.83
N ILE A 221 -24.21 3.30 -14.81
CA ILE A 221 -22.86 3.72 -15.16
C ILE A 221 -22.41 4.78 -14.17
N THR A 222 -21.36 4.49 -13.41
CA THR A 222 -20.72 5.48 -12.54
C THR A 222 -19.68 6.28 -13.32
N GLU A 223 -19.26 7.43 -12.80
CA GLU A 223 -18.11 8.14 -13.37
C GLU A 223 -16.89 7.21 -13.34
N THR A 224 -16.17 7.12 -14.48
CA THR A 224 -14.84 6.53 -14.49
C THR A 224 -13.98 7.37 -13.56
N PRO A 225 -13.32 6.79 -12.54
CA PRO A 225 -12.31 7.51 -11.78
C PRO A 225 -11.37 8.15 -12.79
N VAL A 226 -11.24 9.47 -12.75
CA VAL A 226 -10.20 10.13 -13.54
C VAL A 226 -8.91 9.73 -12.84
N GLU A 227 -8.19 8.76 -13.41
CA GLU A 227 -6.86 8.44 -12.90
C GLU A 227 -6.02 9.72 -12.99
N GLU A 228 -5.52 10.17 -11.84
CA GLU A 228 -4.66 11.34 -11.79
C GLU A 228 -3.40 11.02 -12.59
N GLN A 229 -3.12 11.82 -13.61
CA GLN A 229 -2.03 11.56 -14.55
C GLN A 229 -0.99 12.66 -14.48
N VAL A 230 0.27 12.26 -14.58
CA VAL A 230 1.42 13.18 -14.68
C VAL A 230 2.45 12.67 -15.67
N SER A 231 3.32 13.56 -16.11
CA SER A 231 4.55 13.22 -16.83
C SER A 231 5.79 13.58 -16.01
N LEU A 232 6.88 12.85 -16.26
CA LEU A 232 8.19 13.12 -15.67
C LEU A 232 9.10 13.83 -16.68
N GLY A 233 9.30 15.14 -16.51
CA GLY A 233 10.20 15.93 -17.34
C GLY A 233 11.64 15.83 -16.84
N LEU A 234 12.53 15.15 -17.58
CA LEU A 234 13.94 15.01 -17.18
C LEU A 234 14.63 16.38 -17.07
N VAL A 235 15.23 16.66 -15.92
CA VAL A 235 15.97 17.90 -15.61
C VAL A 235 17.47 17.64 -15.58
N ALA A 236 17.89 16.60 -14.84
CA ALA A 236 19.29 16.22 -14.73
C ALA A 236 19.45 14.70 -14.59
N GLU A 237 20.60 14.19 -15.03
CA GLU A 237 21.00 12.80 -14.89
C GLU A 237 22.52 12.71 -14.64
N GLY A 238 22.99 11.52 -14.28
CA GLY A 238 24.41 11.28 -13.98
C GLY A 238 24.78 11.50 -12.51
N LEU A 239 23.78 11.68 -11.64
CA LEU A 239 23.96 11.74 -10.19
C LEU A 239 24.19 10.33 -9.63
N THR A 240 24.74 10.22 -8.43
CA THR A 240 24.87 8.93 -7.76
C THR A 240 23.56 8.53 -7.10
N ALA A 241 23.14 9.17 -6.02
CA ALA A 241 21.89 8.87 -5.32
C ALA A 241 21.27 10.17 -4.78
N PRO A 242 20.52 10.91 -5.60
CA PRO A 242 19.89 12.16 -5.17
C PRO A 242 18.79 11.86 -4.16
N VAL A 243 18.99 12.30 -2.91
CA VAL A 243 18.08 12.05 -1.80
C VAL A 243 17.37 13.31 -1.32
N GLY A 244 17.79 14.50 -1.73
CA GLY A 244 17.06 15.74 -1.42
C GLY A 244 17.26 16.80 -2.48
N LEU A 245 16.29 17.70 -2.64
CA LEU A 245 16.41 18.85 -3.52
C LEU A 245 15.67 20.04 -2.93
N THR A 246 16.34 21.19 -2.91
CA THR A 246 15.76 22.48 -2.48
C THR A 246 16.27 23.61 -3.38
N SER A 247 15.68 24.80 -3.25
CA SER A 247 16.05 25.98 -4.00
C SER A 247 16.07 27.21 -3.08
N PRO A 248 17.09 28.09 -3.19
CA PRO A 248 17.05 29.38 -2.51
C PRO A 248 16.00 30.30 -3.16
N ASP A 249 15.25 31.02 -2.32
CA ASP A 249 14.40 32.12 -2.76
C ASP A 249 15.24 33.42 -2.95
N ASP A 250 16.28 33.33 -3.77
CA ASP A 250 17.18 34.45 -4.13
C ASP A 250 16.97 34.94 -5.58
N GLY A 251 16.00 34.34 -6.29
CA GLY A 251 15.71 34.63 -7.69
C GLY A 251 16.74 34.07 -8.69
N SER A 252 17.68 33.24 -8.25
CA SER A 252 18.69 32.65 -9.13
C SER A 252 18.14 31.49 -9.96
N GLY A 253 17.04 30.84 -9.51
CA GLY A 253 16.48 29.63 -10.12
C GLY A 253 17.41 28.42 -10.04
N ARG A 254 18.28 28.36 -9.03
CA ARG A 254 19.21 27.24 -8.84
C ARG A 254 18.54 26.16 -8.02
N LEU A 255 18.82 24.90 -8.33
CA LEU A 255 18.41 23.76 -7.49
C LEU A 255 19.66 23.15 -6.86
N PHE A 256 19.59 22.91 -5.56
CA PHE A 256 20.63 22.26 -4.76
C PHE A 256 20.21 20.82 -4.54
N VAL A 257 20.95 19.88 -5.11
CA VAL A 257 20.66 18.45 -5.04
C VAL A 257 21.60 17.81 -4.04
N VAL A 258 21.02 17.23 -2.99
CA VAL A 258 21.72 16.44 -1.98
C VAL A 258 21.94 15.04 -2.53
N ASP A 259 23.18 14.70 -2.86
CA ASP A 259 23.56 13.36 -3.28
C ASP A 259 24.12 12.59 -2.09
N GLN A 260 23.50 11.43 -1.78
CA GLN A 260 23.83 10.59 -0.63
C GLN A 260 25.32 10.23 -0.58
N ALA A 261 25.97 10.16 -1.74
CA ALA A 261 27.40 9.89 -1.88
C ALA A 261 28.32 10.95 -1.25
N GLY A 262 27.77 12.08 -0.76
CA GLY A 262 28.50 13.08 0.01
C GLY A 262 28.71 14.40 -0.70
N GLU A 263 27.98 14.67 -1.78
CA GLU A 263 28.09 15.91 -2.56
C GLU A 263 26.77 16.65 -2.62
N ILE A 264 26.82 17.98 -2.57
CA ILE A 264 25.71 18.84 -2.95
C ILE A 264 26.00 19.36 -4.34
N GLN A 265 25.15 19.01 -5.31
CA GLN A 265 25.27 19.41 -6.70
C GLN A 265 24.36 20.61 -6.99
N ILE A 266 24.71 21.43 -7.98
CA ILE A 266 23.87 22.54 -8.45
C ILE A 266 23.37 22.24 -9.86
N ILE A 267 22.06 22.39 -10.04
CA ILE A 267 21.44 22.55 -11.34
C ILE A 267 21.15 24.05 -11.51
N ASP A 268 21.70 24.66 -12.56
CA ASP A 268 21.47 26.07 -12.85
C ASP A 268 20.06 26.34 -13.41
N ALA A 269 19.68 27.61 -13.54
CA ALA A 269 18.37 28.00 -14.07
C ALA A 269 18.08 27.55 -15.51
N ASN A 270 19.08 27.05 -16.25
CA ASN A 270 18.92 26.50 -17.58
C ASN A 270 18.75 24.96 -17.56
N GLY A 271 18.70 24.34 -16.38
CA GLY A 271 18.66 22.88 -16.22
C GLY A 271 20.03 22.22 -16.42
N THR A 272 21.14 22.95 -16.29
CA THR A 272 22.48 22.38 -16.44
C THR A 272 23.06 21.99 -15.08
N LEU A 273 23.39 20.70 -14.93
CA LEU A 273 24.18 20.21 -13.79
C LEU A 273 25.61 20.76 -13.89
N LEU A 274 26.07 21.47 -12.86
CA LEU A 274 27.42 22.04 -12.81
C LEU A 274 28.47 20.95 -12.57
N GLU A 275 29.68 21.13 -13.13
CA GLU A 275 30.77 20.14 -13.04
C GLU A 275 31.40 20.09 -11.65
N GLU A 276 31.48 21.23 -10.95
CA GLU A 276 32.02 21.32 -9.60
C GLU A 276 30.85 21.32 -8.60
N PRO A 277 30.88 20.47 -7.57
CA PRO A 277 29.83 20.46 -6.56
C PRO A 277 29.86 21.74 -5.72
N PHE A 278 28.69 22.11 -5.20
CA PHE A 278 28.56 23.16 -4.20
C PHE A 278 29.36 22.82 -2.93
N LEU A 279 29.22 21.60 -2.44
CA LEU A 279 29.91 21.08 -1.26
C LEU A 279 30.28 19.61 -1.50
N ASN A 280 31.45 19.18 -1.00
CA ASN A 280 31.87 17.79 -1.00
C ASN A 280 32.37 17.40 0.40
N LEU A 281 31.71 16.40 1.00
CA LEU A 281 31.94 15.87 2.35
C LEU A 281 32.42 14.41 2.32
N THR A 282 32.78 13.87 1.15
CA THR A 282 33.15 12.46 0.97
C THR A 282 34.24 11.99 1.94
N ASP A 283 35.25 12.84 2.20
CA ASP A 283 36.35 12.55 3.14
C ASP A 283 35.96 12.68 4.63
N GLN A 284 34.81 13.27 4.94
CA GLN A 284 34.30 13.49 6.30
C GLN A 284 33.28 12.43 6.75
N MET A 285 32.79 11.63 5.80
CA MET A 285 31.75 10.62 6.03
C MET A 285 32.32 9.23 6.29
N VAL A 286 31.46 8.33 6.77
CA VAL A 286 31.74 6.90 6.76
C VAL A 286 31.84 6.35 5.33
N GLU A 287 32.53 5.22 5.16
CA GLU A 287 32.51 4.48 3.89
C GLU A 287 31.12 3.86 3.67
N LEU A 288 30.51 4.19 2.54
CA LEU A 288 29.19 3.71 2.15
C LEU A 288 29.26 2.31 1.52
N GLN A 289 28.24 1.51 1.80
CA GLN A 289 28.09 0.16 1.27
C GLN A 289 27.47 0.19 -0.13
N PRO A 290 28.07 -0.49 -1.13
CA PRO A 290 27.62 -0.35 -2.52
C PRO A 290 26.20 -0.84 -2.83
N GLY A 291 25.74 -1.87 -2.11
CA GLY A 291 24.48 -2.56 -2.41
C GLY A 291 23.25 -1.92 -1.78
N PHE A 292 23.42 -1.30 -0.62
CA PHE A 292 22.38 -0.64 0.17
C PHE A 292 23.07 0.08 1.33
N ASP A 293 22.68 1.32 1.61
CA ASP A 293 23.11 2.07 2.80
C ASP A 293 22.07 3.17 3.06
N GLU A 294 21.73 3.43 4.31
CA GLU A 294 20.91 4.59 4.71
C GLU A 294 21.80 5.75 5.16
N ARG A 295 23.06 5.47 5.48
CA ARG A 295 24.05 6.49 5.85
C ARG A 295 24.42 7.30 4.62
N GLY A 296 24.85 8.53 4.84
CA GLY A 296 25.18 9.40 3.73
C GLY A 296 25.22 10.87 4.11
N LEU A 297 25.20 11.71 3.09
CA LEU A 297 24.73 13.07 3.20
C LEU A 297 23.22 13.06 2.95
N LEU A 298 22.42 13.36 3.98
CA LEU A 298 20.98 13.07 3.98
C LEU A 298 20.11 14.33 3.97
N GLY A 299 20.61 15.43 4.52
CA GLY A 299 19.86 16.67 4.71
C GLY A 299 20.60 17.92 4.26
N LEU A 300 19.83 18.88 3.75
CA LEU A 300 20.24 20.25 3.48
C LEU A 300 19.08 21.18 3.87
N ALA A 301 19.35 22.15 4.75
CA ALA A 301 18.44 23.25 5.03
C ALA A 301 19.13 24.59 4.78
N LEU A 302 18.53 25.43 3.96
CA LEU A 302 18.99 26.81 3.77
C LEU A 302 18.42 27.66 4.91
N HIS A 303 19.26 28.47 5.54
CA HIS A 303 18.79 29.38 6.59
C HIS A 303 17.67 30.30 6.05
N PRO A 304 16.63 30.69 6.84
CA PRO A 304 15.56 31.56 6.33
C PRO A 304 16.05 32.89 5.73
N ASN A 305 17.12 33.45 6.31
CA ASN A 305 17.88 34.60 5.78
C ASN A 305 19.06 34.24 4.84
N PHE A 306 19.03 33.10 4.14
CA PHE A 306 20.13 32.60 3.29
C PHE A 306 20.64 33.63 2.29
N THR A 307 19.73 34.37 1.64
CA THR A 307 20.08 35.40 0.66
C THR A 307 20.99 36.50 1.23
N ASP A 308 20.87 36.78 2.52
CA ASP A 308 21.66 37.82 3.20
C ASP A 308 22.90 37.27 3.92
N ASN A 309 22.81 36.07 4.52
CA ASN A 309 23.86 35.53 5.39
C ASN A 309 24.66 34.38 4.77
N GLY A 310 24.14 33.72 3.72
CA GLY A 310 24.75 32.57 3.07
C GLY A 310 24.89 31.33 3.97
N ARG A 311 24.20 31.26 5.10
CA ARG A 311 24.26 30.13 6.05
C ARG A 311 23.38 28.99 5.59
N PHE A 312 23.91 27.78 5.61
CA PHE A 312 23.14 26.57 5.35
C PHE A 312 23.63 25.44 6.24
N PHE A 313 22.78 24.43 6.42
CA PHE A 313 22.98 23.35 7.36
C PHE A 313 22.89 22.02 6.63
N VAL A 314 23.70 21.06 7.04
CA VAL A 314 23.73 19.72 6.48
C VAL A 314 23.61 18.68 7.57
N TYR A 315 22.98 17.55 7.25
CA TYR A 315 22.93 16.35 8.07
C TYR A 315 23.70 15.24 7.36
N TYR A 316 24.73 14.68 8.00
CA TYR A 316 25.50 13.59 7.41
C TYR A 316 26.03 12.57 8.42
N SER A 317 26.25 11.35 7.95
CA SER A 317 26.80 10.23 8.72
C SER A 317 28.34 10.33 8.79
N ALA A 318 28.85 10.91 9.87
CA ALA A 318 30.27 11.03 10.16
C ALA A 318 30.82 9.75 10.85
N PRO A 319 32.14 9.47 10.76
CA PRO A 319 32.75 8.44 11.59
C PRO A 319 32.48 8.66 13.07
N LEU A 320 32.30 7.56 13.80
CA LEU A 320 32.02 7.55 15.22
C LEU A 320 33.01 8.46 15.99
N ARG A 321 32.47 9.46 16.69
CA ARG A 321 33.27 10.48 17.39
C ARG A 321 33.99 9.92 18.63
N GLU A 322 35.00 10.65 19.11
CA GLU A 322 35.71 10.28 20.34
C GLU A 322 34.76 10.31 21.55
N GLY A 323 34.71 9.21 22.30
CA GLY A 323 33.90 9.08 23.51
C GLY A 323 32.54 8.40 23.30
N ALA A 324 32.13 8.20 22.05
CA ALA A 324 30.95 7.40 21.73
C ALA A 324 31.17 5.90 22.07
N PRO A 325 30.09 5.12 22.28
CA PRO A 325 30.20 3.70 22.57
C PRO A 325 30.89 2.94 21.44
N ALA A 326 31.94 2.17 21.75
CA ALA A 326 32.84 1.61 20.75
C ALA A 326 32.21 0.54 19.83
N ASP A 327 31.03 0.04 20.17
CA ASP A 327 30.24 -0.92 19.40
C ASP A 327 29.12 -0.28 18.57
N TRP A 328 29.01 1.06 18.57
CA TRP A 328 28.08 1.81 17.74
C TRP A 328 28.66 2.06 16.34
N ASN A 329 27.80 2.40 15.39
CA ASN A 329 28.14 2.39 13.97
C ASN A 329 28.82 3.70 13.52
N HIS A 330 28.17 4.83 13.78
CA HIS A 330 28.59 6.13 13.26
C HIS A 330 28.01 7.27 14.13
N THR A 331 28.23 8.52 13.72
CA THR A 331 27.65 9.70 14.37
C THR A 331 26.90 10.51 13.33
N SER A 332 25.60 10.70 13.53
CA SER A 332 24.78 11.69 12.83
C SER A 332 25.25 13.08 13.22
N ARG A 333 25.73 13.85 12.24
CA ARG A 333 26.30 15.19 12.46
C ARG A 333 25.49 16.23 11.71
N ILE A 334 25.05 17.24 12.46
CA ILE A 334 24.43 18.45 11.94
C ILE A 334 25.50 19.55 11.96
N SER A 335 25.85 20.05 10.79
CA SER A 335 26.87 21.10 10.63
C SER A 335 26.30 22.30 9.89
N GLU A 336 26.70 23.50 10.33
CA GLU A 336 26.53 24.74 9.60
C GLU A 336 27.74 25.03 8.71
N PHE A 337 27.47 25.57 7.54
CA PHE A 337 28.46 26.11 6.61
C PHE A 337 27.99 27.47 6.07
N ASN A 338 28.91 28.19 5.44
CA ASN A 338 28.64 29.43 4.72
C ASN A 338 29.00 29.28 3.24
N VAL A 339 28.24 29.95 2.38
CA VAL A 339 28.59 30.15 0.97
C VAL A 339 29.94 30.85 0.84
N LEU A 340 30.72 30.49 -0.17
CA LEU A 340 32.01 31.09 -0.49
C LEU A 340 31.80 32.51 -1.01
N ALA A 341 32.44 33.50 -0.37
CA ALA A 341 32.18 34.92 -0.65
C ALA A 341 32.44 35.35 -2.10
N GLU A 342 33.36 34.68 -2.79
CA GLU A 342 33.70 34.94 -4.20
C GLU A 342 32.90 34.13 -5.23
N ASP A 343 32.13 33.13 -4.80
CA ASP A 343 31.42 32.21 -5.68
C ASP A 343 30.15 31.66 -5.00
N GLU A 344 29.00 32.19 -5.40
CA GLU A 344 27.70 31.81 -4.86
C GLU A 344 27.33 30.34 -5.12
N ASN A 345 27.99 29.69 -6.09
CA ASN A 345 27.78 28.28 -6.43
C ASN A 345 28.74 27.35 -5.67
N ARG A 346 29.44 27.85 -4.65
CA ARG A 346 30.35 27.05 -3.84
C ARG A 346 30.18 27.32 -2.36
N ALA A 347 30.27 26.29 -1.54
CA ALA A 347 30.42 26.38 -0.11
C ALA A 347 31.87 26.73 0.27
N ASN A 348 32.06 27.38 1.42
CA ASN A 348 33.35 27.50 2.05
C ASN A 348 33.58 26.29 2.99
N PRO A 349 34.38 25.28 2.63
CA PRO A 349 34.58 24.10 3.46
C PRO A 349 35.28 24.42 4.79
N GLU A 350 36.03 25.52 4.89
CA GLU A 350 36.70 25.94 6.13
C GLU A 350 35.74 26.63 7.12
N SER A 351 34.47 26.82 6.72
CA SER A 351 33.45 27.46 7.57
C SER A 351 32.64 26.49 8.42
N GLU A 352 32.94 25.19 8.37
CA GLU A 352 32.19 24.18 9.13
C GLU A 352 32.12 24.52 10.62
N ARG A 353 30.91 24.55 11.14
CA ARG A 353 30.61 24.60 12.57
C ARG A 353 29.66 23.45 12.91
N VAL A 354 30.13 22.51 13.73
CA VAL A 354 29.30 21.42 14.25
C VAL A 354 28.26 21.99 15.22
N ILE A 355 26.99 21.73 14.96
CA ILE A 355 25.85 22.19 15.76
C ILE A 355 25.41 21.11 16.75
N LEU A 356 25.17 19.90 16.25
CA LEU A 356 24.70 18.77 17.04
C LEU A 356 25.35 17.47 16.52
N GLU A 357 25.65 16.56 17.45
CA GLU A 357 26.14 15.21 17.16
C GLU A 357 25.32 14.19 17.95
N VAL A 358 24.74 13.22 17.26
CA VAL A 358 24.01 12.09 17.85
C VAL A 358 24.70 10.81 17.39
N ASP A 359 25.12 9.98 18.35
CA ASP A 359 25.77 8.71 18.00
C ASP A 359 24.69 7.70 17.58
N GLU A 360 24.94 6.95 16.52
CA GLU A 360 23.99 5.98 15.96
C GLU A 360 24.46 4.56 16.24
N PRO A 361 23.65 3.73 16.93
CA PRO A 361 24.07 2.39 17.28
C PRO A 361 24.19 1.46 16.07
N GLN A 362 23.34 1.63 15.06
CA GLN A 362 23.29 0.77 13.88
C GLN A 362 23.46 1.57 12.58
N LEU A 363 23.38 0.90 11.41
CA LEU A 363 23.71 1.50 10.10
C LEU A 363 22.49 2.05 9.35
N ASN A 364 21.32 1.99 9.98
CA ASN A 364 20.03 2.25 9.38
C ASN A 364 19.13 2.98 10.38
N HIS A 365 18.03 3.51 9.88
CA HIS A 365 17.13 4.45 10.54
C HIS A 365 17.78 5.81 10.81
N ASP A 366 18.53 6.31 9.83
CA ASP A 366 19.34 7.53 9.97
C ASP A 366 18.55 8.81 9.68
N ALA A 367 17.31 8.71 9.20
CA ALA A 367 16.44 9.82 8.87
C ALA A 367 17.15 10.94 8.07
N GLY A 368 17.29 12.13 8.66
CA GLY A 368 18.23 13.16 8.20
C GLY A 368 17.65 14.32 7.39
N SER A 369 16.34 14.35 7.15
CA SER A 369 15.68 15.47 6.45
C SER A 369 15.44 16.69 7.33
N ILE A 370 16.48 17.50 7.48
CA ILE A 370 16.41 18.76 8.25
C ILE A 370 15.68 19.87 7.49
N ALA A 371 14.90 20.68 8.20
CA ALA A 371 14.15 21.81 7.61
C ALA A 371 13.99 22.95 8.62
N PHE A 372 13.84 24.18 8.11
CA PHE A 372 13.42 25.31 8.94
C PHE A 372 11.89 25.39 8.97
N GLY A 373 11.35 25.54 10.18
CA GLY A 373 9.94 25.83 10.36
C GLY A 373 9.58 27.28 10.04
N PRO A 374 8.28 27.60 9.88
CA PRO A 374 7.81 28.97 9.69
C PRO A 374 8.08 29.88 10.89
N ASP A 375 8.41 29.30 12.04
CA ASP A 375 8.85 29.98 13.25
C ASP A 375 10.34 30.36 13.25
N GLY A 376 11.11 29.89 12.25
CA GLY A 376 12.54 30.18 12.08
C GLY A 376 13.48 29.21 12.80
N TYR A 377 12.95 28.17 13.47
CA TYR A 377 13.76 27.17 14.14
C TYR A 377 14.11 26.00 13.23
N LEU A 378 15.22 25.31 13.55
CA LEU A 378 15.65 24.13 12.80
C LEU A 378 15.02 22.88 13.40
N TYR A 379 14.33 22.12 12.56
CA TYR A 379 13.74 20.83 12.89
C TYR A 379 14.62 19.70 12.37
N ILE A 380 14.88 18.71 13.23
CA ILE A 380 15.84 17.63 12.95
C ILE A 380 15.19 16.27 13.26
N PRO A 381 14.86 15.46 12.24
CA PRO A 381 14.35 14.12 12.46
C PRO A 381 15.51 13.13 12.72
N LEU A 382 15.30 12.24 13.69
CA LEU A 382 16.20 11.14 14.06
C LEU A 382 15.38 9.85 14.15
N GLY A 383 15.83 8.77 13.49
CA GLY A 383 15.22 7.46 13.69
C GLY A 383 15.61 6.85 15.04
N ASP A 384 15.05 5.68 15.34
CA ASP A 384 15.22 4.97 16.61
C ASP A 384 16.65 4.40 16.84
N GLY A 385 17.58 4.62 15.90
CA GLY A 385 18.95 4.13 15.94
C GLY A 385 19.17 2.79 15.23
N GLY A 386 18.12 2.24 14.60
CA GLY A 386 18.24 1.15 13.64
C GLY A 386 17.90 -0.24 14.18
N GLY A 387 18.14 -1.24 13.34
CA GLY A 387 17.75 -2.62 13.62
C GLY A 387 16.24 -2.86 13.62
N ALA A 388 15.85 -4.12 13.79
CA ALA A 388 14.44 -4.49 13.86
C ALA A 388 13.90 -4.38 15.29
N ASN A 389 12.63 -3.99 15.40
CA ASN A 389 11.81 -3.96 16.61
C ASN A 389 12.24 -2.95 17.68
N ASP A 390 13.21 -2.07 17.38
CA ASP A 390 13.74 -1.11 18.35
C ASP A 390 14.35 -1.83 19.59
N VAL A 391 15.13 -2.88 19.32
CA VAL A 391 15.82 -3.69 20.34
C VAL A 391 17.28 -3.96 19.95
N GLY A 392 18.10 -4.29 20.95
CA GLY A 392 19.48 -4.72 20.73
C GLY A 392 20.52 -3.68 21.12
N VAL A 393 21.58 -3.54 20.34
CA VAL A 393 22.68 -2.62 20.65
C VAL A 393 22.16 -1.19 20.58
N GLY A 394 22.27 -0.44 21.67
CA GLY A 394 21.84 0.96 21.73
C GLY A 394 20.35 1.19 22.04
N HIS A 395 19.56 0.12 22.21
CA HIS A 395 18.14 0.22 22.51
C HIS A 395 17.86 -0.23 23.97
N PRO A 396 17.15 0.57 24.77
CA PRO A 396 16.70 0.17 26.11
C PRO A 396 15.55 -0.85 26.00
N ALA A 397 15.01 -1.29 27.15
CA ALA A 397 13.98 -2.34 27.15
C ALA A 397 12.65 -1.87 26.53
N GLU A 398 12.37 -0.58 26.67
CA GLU A 398 11.23 0.14 26.13
C GLU A 398 11.41 0.59 24.67
N GLY A 399 12.59 0.39 24.07
CA GLY A 399 12.94 0.97 22.77
C GLY A 399 13.29 2.46 22.84
N ASN A 400 14.01 2.96 21.84
CA ASN A 400 14.35 4.36 21.69
C ASN A 400 13.15 5.22 21.28
N GLY A 401 12.19 4.68 20.54
CA GLY A 401 10.96 5.40 20.18
C GLY A 401 10.16 5.87 21.40
N GLN A 402 10.20 5.15 22.52
CA GLN A 402 9.53 5.55 23.77
C GLN A 402 10.48 6.17 24.83
N ASN A 403 11.79 6.17 24.59
CA ASN A 403 12.77 6.62 25.57
C ASN A 403 13.10 8.11 25.41
N THR A 404 12.49 8.95 26.23
CA THR A 404 12.70 10.41 26.21
C THR A 404 14.04 10.88 26.79
N SER A 405 14.89 9.97 27.27
CA SER A 405 16.26 10.26 27.72
C SER A 405 17.32 10.13 26.60
N THR A 406 16.90 9.82 25.37
CA THR A 406 17.70 9.86 24.15
C THR A 406 17.05 10.78 23.12
N LEU A 407 17.82 11.24 22.14
CA LEU A 407 17.30 12.02 21.00
C LEU A 407 16.83 11.11 19.85
N LEU A 408 17.14 9.81 19.89
CA LEU A 408 16.72 8.85 18.87
C LEU A 408 15.20 8.63 18.92
N GLY A 409 14.59 8.36 17.77
CA GLY A 409 13.15 8.12 17.61
C GLY A 409 12.29 9.38 17.74
N SER A 410 12.84 10.54 17.35
CA SER A 410 12.24 11.85 17.62
C SER A 410 12.42 12.87 16.50
N VAL A 411 11.61 13.92 16.56
CA VAL A 411 11.85 15.18 15.85
C VAL A 411 12.29 16.20 16.89
N LEU A 412 13.45 16.82 16.66
CA LEU A 412 13.98 17.89 17.50
C LEU A 412 13.60 19.26 16.94
N ARG A 413 13.60 20.29 17.81
CA ARG A 413 13.45 21.70 17.42
C ARG A 413 14.44 22.57 18.21
N ILE A 414 15.35 23.24 17.51
CA ILE A 414 16.43 24.04 18.11
C ILE A 414 16.55 25.45 17.49
N ASP A 415 17.04 26.40 18.28
CA ASP A 415 17.34 27.77 17.85
C ASP A 415 18.81 27.92 17.44
N ILE A 416 19.05 28.07 16.14
CA ILE A 416 20.39 28.24 15.56
C ILE A 416 20.89 29.69 15.53
N ASP A 417 20.05 30.64 15.94
CA ASP A 417 20.34 32.08 16.00
C ASP A 417 20.56 32.57 17.45
N GLY A 418 20.29 31.71 18.43
CA GLY A 418 20.53 31.92 19.87
C GLY A 418 21.99 31.78 20.30
N ASP A 419 22.20 31.44 21.58
CA ASP A 419 23.54 31.21 22.13
C ASP A 419 24.21 29.96 21.51
N GLU A 420 25.53 30.00 21.34
CA GLU A 420 26.29 28.96 20.62
C GLU A 420 26.48 27.66 21.44
N PRO A 421 26.39 26.46 20.83
CA PRO A 421 26.19 26.21 19.39
C PRO A 421 24.74 26.28 18.90
N TYR A 422 23.77 26.22 19.82
CA TYR A 422 22.34 26.47 19.62
C TYR A 422 21.68 26.71 20.99
N GLU A 423 20.48 27.28 20.99
CA GLU A 423 19.62 27.46 22.15
C GLU A 423 18.36 26.59 22.03
N ILE A 424 17.72 26.30 23.16
CA ILE A 424 16.42 25.62 23.21
C ILE A 424 15.32 26.70 23.13
N PRO A 425 14.38 26.61 22.17
CA PRO A 425 13.21 27.49 22.16
C PRO A 425 12.44 27.44 23.50
N GLU A 426 12.13 28.60 24.08
CA GLU A 426 11.42 28.69 25.37
C GLU A 426 10.02 28.03 25.35
N ASP A 427 9.45 27.82 24.17
CA ASP A 427 8.15 27.20 23.92
C ASP A 427 8.23 25.75 23.44
N ASN A 428 9.42 25.11 23.49
CA ASN A 428 9.50 23.67 23.28
C ASN A 428 8.63 22.91 24.31
N PRO A 429 8.00 21.80 23.91
CA PRO A 429 6.90 21.19 24.68
C PRO A 429 7.32 20.62 26.04
N PHE A 430 8.62 20.33 26.23
CA PHE A 430 9.13 19.60 27.40
C PHE A 430 10.11 20.38 28.27
N VAL A 431 10.32 21.68 28.04
CA VAL A 431 11.32 22.49 28.78
C VAL A 431 11.12 22.59 30.30
N GLU A 432 9.94 22.21 30.80
CA GLU A 432 9.63 22.14 32.24
C GLU A 432 9.57 20.70 32.78
N ASP A 433 9.92 19.70 31.97
CA ASP A 433 9.88 18.27 32.29
C ASP A 433 11.30 17.69 32.35
N ASP A 434 11.88 17.62 33.56
CA ASP A 434 13.24 17.10 33.80
C ASP A 434 13.46 15.62 33.37
N GLU A 435 12.41 14.90 32.92
CA GLU A 435 12.49 13.52 32.44
C GLU A 435 12.54 13.39 30.90
N VAL A 436 12.51 14.51 30.18
CA VAL A 436 12.57 14.57 28.71
C VAL A 436 13.69 15.52 28.30
N LEU A 437 14.39 15.20 27.20
CA LEU A 437 15.41 16.12 26.66
C LEU A 437 14.72 17.35 26.03
N ASP A 438 15.20 18.53 26.39
CA ASP A 438 14.62 19.82 26.02
C ASP A 438 14.59 20.07 24.50
N GLU A 439 15.46 19.41 23.72
CA GLU A 439 15.47 19.46 22.27
C GLU A 439 14.24 18.79 21.61
N ILE A 440 13.61 17.83 22.29
CA ILE A 440 12.55 17.00 21.70
C ILE A 440 11.31 17.86 21.44
N TYR A 441 10.85 17.86 20.18
CA TYR A 441 9.58 18.46 19.78
C TYR A 441 8.48 17.40 19.74
N ALA A 442 8.77 16.21 19.22
CA ALA A 442 7.87 15.06 19.23
C ALA A 442 8.68 13.75 19.20
N TYR A 443 8.10 12.63 19.62
CA TYR A 443 8.80 11.33 19.71
C TYR A 443 7.89 10.16 19.35
N GLY A 444 8.38 8.91 19.47
CA GLY A 444 7.60 7.73 19.09
C GLY A 444 7.67 7.41 17.61
N LEU A 445 8.75 7.80 16.93
CA LEU A 445 8.96 7.54 15.50
C LEU A 445 9.99 6.44 15.29
N ARG A 446 9.89 5.70 14.19
CA ARG A 446 10.80 4.62 13.84
C ARG A 446 11.96 5.10 12.96
N ASN A 447 11.65 5.57 11.76
CA ASN A 447 12.58 6.12 10.79
C ASN A 447 11.90 7.23 9.96
N PRO A 448 11.87 8.48 10.48
CA PRO A 448 11.27 9.61 9.80
C PRO A 448 12.13 10.11 8.61
N TRP A 449 12.17 9.36 7.50
CA TRP A 449 13.09 9.60 6.36
C TRP A 449 12.96 11.01 5.76
N ARG A 450 11.76 11.40 5.31
CA ARG A 450 11.49 12.75 4.77
C ARG A 450 10.43 13.48 5.57
N MET A 451 10.79 14.70 5.94
CA MET A 451 9.94 15.64 6.65
C MET A 451 9.88 16.98 5.89
N THR A 452 8.68 17.52 5.73
CA THR A 452 8.43 18.76 4.97
C THR A 452 7.37 19.61 5.65
N PHE A 453 7.59 20.93 5.67
CA PHE A 453 6.55 21.87 6.03
C PHE A 453 5.67 22.18 4.82
N ASP A 454 4.36 22.20 5.00
CA ASP A 454 3.47 22.87 4.04
C ASP A 454 3.82 24.37 4.00
N SER A 455 4.02 24.91 2.81
CA SER A 455 4.30 26.34 2.60
C SER A 455 3.02 27.20 2.58
N GLY A 456 1.85 26.57 2.62
CA GLY A 456 0.55 27.21 2.74
C GLY A 456 -0.20 26.82 4.02
N GLY A 457 -1.49 27.21 4.08
CA GLY A 457 -2.40 26.82 5.16
C GLY A 457 -1.90 27.16 6.56
N GLU A 458 -1.88 26.15 7.44
CA GLU A 458 -1.40 26.25 8.82
C GLU A 458 0.09 25.86 8.96
N ASN A 459 0.77 25.58 7.85
CA ASN A 459 2.17 25.15 7.78
C ASN A 459 2.45 23.87 8.59
N HIS A 460 1.60 22.86 8.44
CA HIS A 460 1.78 21.57 9.10
C HIS A 460 3.09 20.91 8.68
N LEU A 461 3.71 20.19 9.62
CA LEU A 461 4.93 19.44 9.43
C LEU A 461 4.57 17.98 9.10
N PHE A 462 4.79 17.55 7.86
CA PHE A 462 4.54 16.17 7.44
C PHE A 462 5.82 15.36 7.60
N ALA A 463 5.73 14.13 8.09
CA ALA A 463 6.84 13.19 8.12
C ALA A 463 6.38 11.79 7.74
N SER A 464 7.05 11.19 6.75
CA SER A 464 6.91 9.75 6.50
C SER A 464 7.64 8.96 7.57
N ASP A 465 7.03 7.93 8.12
CA ASP A 465 7.69 7.03 9.07
C ASP A 465 7.68 5.60 8.50
N ALA A 466 8.88 5.11 8.14
CA ALA A 466 9.03 3.83 7.45
C ALA A 466 8.67 2.66 8.36
N GLY A 467 7.77 1.80 7.88
CA GLY A 467 7.25 0.64 8.58
C GLY A 467 8.26 -0.49 8.76
N GLN A 468 7.82 -1.59 9.39
CA GLN A 468 8.64 -2.78 9.52
C GLN A 468 8.02 -4.02 8.89
N GLU A 469 6.89 -4.49 9.41
CA GLU A 469 6.25 -5.75 9.01
C GLU A 469 4.97 -5.52 8.23
N PHE A 470 4.13 -4.60 8.68
CA PHE A 470 2.76 -4.51 8.20
C PHE A 470 2.41 -3.15 7.61
N TRP A 471 2.87 -2.04 8.18
CA TRP A 471 2.28 -0.73 7.84
C TRP A 471 3.33 0.32 7.55
N GLU A 472 3.25 0.91 6.36
CA GLU A 472 3.92 2.18 6.05
C GLU A 472 3.02 3.34 6.50
N SER A 473 3.60 4.48 6.89
CA SER A 473 2.81 5.58 7.46
C SER A 473 3.32 6.99 7.16
N VAL A 474 2.42 7.96 7.13
CA VAL A 474 2.73 9.39 7.12
C VAL A 474 1.99 10.09 8.26
N ASN A 475 2.69 10.96 8.97
CA ASN A 475 2.19 11.69 10.14
C ASN A 475 2.20 13.20 9.89
N ILE A 476 1.28 13.93 10.52
CA ILE A 476 1.46 15.36 10.80
C ILE A 476 2.08 15.48 12.20
N ILE A 477 3.27 16.08 12.27
CA ILE A 477 4.07 16.20 13.49
C ILE A 477 3.62 17.40 14.34
N GLU A 478 2.95 17.09 15.45
CA GLU A 478 2.52 18.05 16.47
C GLU A 478 3.45 18.11 17.69
N ALA A 479 3.50 19.29 18.32
CA ALA A 479 4.33 19.54 19.50
C ALA A 479 3.89 18.69 20.70
N GLY A 480 4.84 17.96 21.28
CA GLY A 480 4.65 17.15 22.49
C GLY A 480 4.02 15.77 22.24
N SER A 481 3.75 15.42 20.99
CA SER A 481 3.05 14.20 20.62
C SER A 481 3.98 12.96 20.59
N ASN A 482 3.36 11.80 20.81
CA ASN A 482 3.98 10.48 20.74
C ASN A 482 3.31 9.64 19.63
N TYR A 483 4.06 9.28 18.58
CA TYR A 483 3.55 8.49 17.43
C TYR A 483 3.59 6.97 17.65
N GLY A 484 3.96 6.55 18.86
CA GLY A 484 3.68 5.22 19.36
C GLY A 484 4.71 4.15 19.04
N TRP A 485 5.71 4.37 18.19
CA TRP A 485 6.77 3.36 17.99
C TRP A 485 7.57 3.15 19.29
N ASN A 486 7.83 1.93 19.76
CA ASN A 486 7.50 0.61 19.21
C ASN A 486 6.30 -0.09 19.90
N LEU A 487 5.38 0.67 20.49
CA LEU A 487 4.08 0.16 20.98
C LEU A 487 3.08 -0.03 19.84
N LYS A 488 3.22 0.75 18.77
CA LYS A 488 2.40 0.72 17.55
C LYS A 488 3.26 0.67 16.29
N GLU A 489 2.68 0.12 15.23
CA GLU A 489 3.16 0.23 13.84
C GLU A 489 1.97 0.70 13.02
N GLY A 490 2.04 1.93 12.49
CA GLY A 490 0.86 2.64 11.99
C GLY A 490 -0.20 2.82 13.08
N SER A 491 -1.47 2.63 12.76
CA SER A 491 -2.58 2.67 13.71
C SER A 491 -2.73 1.37 14.54
N HIS A 492 -1.87 0.37 14.31
CA HIS A 492 -2.01 -0.99 14.86
C HIS A 492 -1.06 -1.28 16.02
N ALA A 493 -1.41 -2.27 16.85
CA ALA A 493 -0.53 -2.69 17.94
C ALA A 493 0.75 -3.31 17.39
N PHE A 494 1.88 -3.11 18.08
CA PHE A 494 3.13 -3.77 17.78
C PHE A 494 3.62 -4.58 18.97
N ASN A 495 4.38 -5.64 18.70
CA ASN A 495 5.03 -6.44 19.74
C ASN A 495 6.50 -6.68 19.38
N PRO A 496 7.45 -6.02 20.04
CA PRO A 496 8.87 -6.19 19.72
C PRO A 496 9.40 -7.60 20.01
N GLU A 497 8.73 -8.39 20.86
CA GLU A 497 9.10 -9.80 21.09
C GLU A 497 8.54 -10.75 20.02
N ASN A 498 7.52 -10.34 19.26
CA ASN A 498 6.87 -11.15 18.23
C ASN A 498 6.20 -10.26 17.17
N ALA A 499 7.01 -9.58 16.37
CA ALA A 499 6.54 -8.56 15.44
C ALA A 499 5.52 -9.06 14.41
N THR A 500 5.59 -10.34 14.01
CA THR A 500 4.65 -10.94 13.03
C THR A 500 3.34 -11.42 13.64
N ASN A 501 3.14 -11.27 14.95
CA ASN A 501 1.90 -11.64 15.65
C ASN A 501 1.62 -10.64 16.78
N PRO A 502 1.25 -9.40 16.42
CA PRO A 502 0.92 -8.36 17.38
C PRO A 502 -0.35 -8.69 18.18
N PRO A 503 -0.52 -8.10 19.37
CA PRO A 503 -1.74 -8.27 20.15
C PRO A 503 -2.95 -7.59 19.48
N GLU A 504 -4.16 -8.07 19.75
CA GLU A 504 -5.40 -7.46 19.24
C GLU A 504 -5.68 -6.09 19.89
N GLU A 505 -5.29 -5.89 21.15
CA GLU A 505 -5.53 -4.63 21.86
C GLU A 505 -4.45 -3.60 21.48
N VAL A 506 -4.88 -2.55 20.79
CA VAL A 506 -4.02 -1.43 20.39
C VAL A 506 -3.79 -0.49 21.57
N PRO A 507 -2.53 -0.23 21.99
CA PRO A 507 -2.23 0.78 22.99
C PRO A 507 -2.79 2.15 22.59
N GLN A 508 -3.45 2.82 23.53
CA GLN A 508 -4.01 4.18 23.34
C GLN A 508 -3.22 5.25 24.08
N ALA A 509 -2.29 4.82 24.95
CA ALA A 509 -1.44 5.71 25.73
C ALA A 509 -0.01 5.19 25.75
N GLY A 510 0.95 6.11 25.69
CA GLY A 510 2.37 5.83 25.80
C GLY A 510 2.79 5.50 27.23
N LEU A 511 4.09 5.24 27.40
CA LEU A 511 4.63 4.79 28.70
C LEU A 511 4.55 5.85 29.80
N ARG A 512 4.40 7.14 29.45
CA ARG A 512 4.23 8.25 30.40
C ARG A 512 2.73 8.58 30.63
N GLY A 513 1.80 7.89 29.97
CA GLY A 513 0.35 8.03 30.11
C GLY A 513 -0.32 9.08 29.21
N GLU A 514 0.46 9.72 28.34
CA GLU A 514 0.05 10.58 27.24
C GLU A 514 -0.70 9.79 26.14
N PRO A 515 -1.65 10.40 25.41
CA PRO A 515 -2.27 9.74 24.27
C PRO A 515 -1.25 9.46 23.16
N LEU A 516 -1.41 8.33 22.47
CA LEU A 516 -0.70 8.06 21.22
C LEU A 516 -1.45 8.70 20.06
N ILE A 517 -0.71 9.20 19.08
CA ILE A 517 -1.24 9.82 17.86
C ILE A 517 -1.12 8.83 16.70
N ASP A 518 -2.19 8.73 15.91
CA ASP A 518 -2.27 7.84 14.75
C ASP A 518 -1.80 8.59 13.48
N PRO A 519 -1.29 7.87 12.47
CA PRO A 519 -0.90 8.50 11.23
C PRO A 519 -2.12 9.01 10.44
N ILE A 520 -1.87 9.94 9.52
CA ILE A 520 -2.88 10.47 8.61
C ILE A 520 -3.00 9.65 7.32
N ILE A 521 -1.97 8.84 7.00
CA ILE A 521 -1.97 7.91 5.88
C ILE A 521 -1.31 6.63 6.39
N GLU A 522 -1.93 5.49 6.12
CA GLU A 522 -1.30 4.18 6.31
C GLU A 522 -1.69 3.22 5.18
N TYR A 523 -0.81 2.28 4.87
CA TYR A 523 -1.09 1.24 3.88
C TYR A 523 -0.27 -0.03 4.11
N PRO A 524 -0.73 -1.18 3.59
CA PRO A 524 -0.02 -2.45 3.74
C PRO A 524 1.38 -2.41 3.10
N ASN A 525 2.39 -2.78 3.88
CA ASN A 525 3.76 -3.00 3.43
C ASN A 525 3.86 -4.21 2.49
N ALA A 526 4.82 -4.20 1.56
CA ALA A 526 5.11 -5.26 0.58
C ALA A 526 5.39 -6.65 1.16
N LYS A 527 5.62 -6.77 2.47
CA LYS A 527 5.69 -8.05 3.18
C LYS A 527 4.31 -8.73 3.31
N GLN A 528 3.22 -7.98 3.19
CA GLN A 528 1.85 -8.49 3.15
C GLN A 528 1.46 -8.91 1.73
N SER A 529 0.48 -9.81 1.60
CA SER A 529 0.03 -10.31 0.29
C SER A 529 -0.67 -9.24 -0.56
N ASP A 530 -1.26 -8.25 0.08
CA ASP A 530 -1.94 -7.08 -0.48
C ASP A 530 -1.09 -5.80 -0.34
N GLY A 531 0.21 -5.94 -0.05
CA GLY A 531 1.15 -4.85 0.07
C GLY A 531 1.23 -3.97 -1.19
N LEU A 532 1.26 -2.64 -1.01
CA LEU A 532 1.39 -1.70 -2.13
C LEU A 532 2.86 -1.45 -2.50
N GLY A 533 3.69 -1.21 -1.49
CA GLY A 533 5.08 -0.81 -1.65
C GLY A 533 5.92 -1.17 -0.43
N SER A 534 7.24 -1.00 -0.54
CA SER A 534 8.18 -1.53 0.44
C SER A 534 8.57 -0.54 1.52
N VAL A 535 8.67 0.75 1.20
CA VAL A 535 9.08 1.81 2.13
C VAL A 535 8.52 3.14 1.66
N VAL A 536 7.72 3.82 2.49
CA VAL A 536 7.29 5.20 2.22
C VAL A 536 8.48 6.16 2.25
N VAL A 537 8.61 7.03 1.25
CA VAL A 537 9.75 7.98 1.16
C VAL A 537 9.36 9.43 1.43
N GLY A 538 8.11 9.68 1.78
CA GLY A 538 7.57 11.00 2.09
C GLY A 538 7.26 11.85 0.86
N GLY A 539 6.97 13.13 1.09
CA GLY A 539 6.28 13.94 0.11
C GLY A 539 6.18 15.41 0.45
N TYR A 540 5.37 16.13 -0.33
CA TYR A 540 5.08 17.56 -0.17
C TYR A 540 3.60 17.83 -0.41
N VAL A 541 3.04 18.81 0.29
CA VAL A 541 1.79 19.44 -0.15
C VAL A 541 2.10 20.24 -1.42
N TYR A 542 1.39 19.96 -2.50
CA TYR A 542 1.61 20.66 -3.77
C TYR A 542 1.07 22.08 -3.68
N ARG A 543 1.95 23.07 -3.87
CA ARG A 543 1.66 24.52 -3.88
C ARG A 543 2.07 25.20 -5.19
N GLY A 544 2.46 24.39 -6.17
CA GLY A 544 2.86 24.84 -7.49
C GLY A 544 1.65 25.25 -8.33
N SER A 545 1.92 25.80 -9.51
CA SER A 545 0.89 26.30 -10.43
C SER A 545 0.82 25.54 -11.75
N ALA A 546 1.79 24.65 -12.02
CA ALA A 546 1.82 23.87 -13.25
C ALA A 546 0.69 22.84 -13.33
N ILE A 547 0.28 22.26 -12.20
CA ILE A 547 -0.77 21.22 -12.09
C ILE A 547 -1.87 21.72 -11.10
N PRO A 548 -2.75 22.65 -11.52
CA PRO A 548 -3.71 23.30 -10.60
C PRO A 548 -4.64 22.34 -9.84
N GLU A 549 -4.93 21.17 -10.40
CA GLU A 549 -5.74 20.11 -9.80
C GLU A 549 -5.09 19.46 -8.57
N PHE A 550 -3.77 19.61 -8.39
CA PHE A 550 -3.05 19.06 -7.24
C PHE A 550 -2.92 20.05 -6.08
N GLU A 551 -3.31 21.32 -6.27
CA GLU A 551 -3.14 22.38 -5.26
C GLU A 551 -3.75 21.99 -3.91
N GLY A 552 -2.91 21.97 -2.87
CA GLY A 552 -3.29 21.63 -1.50
C GLY A 552 -3.44 20.13 -1.20
N ARG A 553 -3.22 19.25 -2.18
CA ARG A 553 -3.14 17.79 -1.98
C ARG A 553 -1.70 17.39 -1.64
N TYR A 554 -1.55 16.29 -0.90
CA TYR A 554 -0.25 15.79 -0.47
C TYR A 554 0.26 14.73 -1.45
N ILE A 555 1.37 15.04 -2.13
CA ILE A 555 2.03 14.14 -3.08
C ILE A 555 3.15 13.42 -2.36
N PHE A 556 3.10 12.10 -2.32
CA PHE A 556 4.12 11.27 -1.67
C PHE A 556 4.45 10.05 -2.54
N ALA A 557 5.41 9.24 -2.09
CA ALA A 557 5.80 8.07 -2.84
C ALA A 557 6.20 6.91 -1.93
N ASP A 558 6.21 5.73 -2.54
CA ASP A 558 6.92 4.56 -2.05
C ASP A 558 8.17 4.31 -2.89
N TRP A 559 9.22 3.81 -2.23
CA TRP A 559 10.51 3.49 -2.82
C TRP A 559 10.39 2.53 -4.02
N ASN A 560 9.53 1.52 -3.90
CA ASN A 560 9.22 0.56 -4.97
C ASN A 560 7.88 -0.15 -4.76
N ARG A 561 7.23 -0.50 -5.87
CA ARG A 561 6.05 -1.37 -5.87
C ARG A 561 6.35 -2.75 -5.28
N ALA A 562 5.38 -3.30 -4.56
CA ALA A 562 5.47 -4.66 -4.04
C ALA A 562 5.73 -5.67 -5.17
N GLY A 563 6.70 -6.57 -4.94
CA GLY A 563 7.11 -7.58 -5.92
C GLY A 563 7.93 -7.06 -7.10
N ALA A 564 8.22 -5.76 -7.18
CA ALA A 564 9.08 -5.16 -8.20
C ALA A 564 10.50 -4.89 -7.66
N ASP A 565 11.50 -4.94 -8.55
CA ASP A 565 12.88 -4.51 -8.27
C ASP A 565 13.05 -3.12 -8.87
N GLY A 566 12.79 -2.08 -8.08
CA GLY A 566 12.58 -0.71 -8.54
C GLY A 566 11.10 -0.43 -8.83
N ASP A 567 10.82 0.57 -9.66
CA ASP A 567 9.46 1.03 -9.96
C ASP A 567 8.73 1.63 -8.75
N GLY A 568 9.22 2.78 -8.27
CA GLY A 568 8.57 3.58 -7.24
C GLY A 568 7.18 4.02 -7.67
N ILE A 569 6.32 4.23 -6.67
CA ILE A 569 4.92 4.61 -6.86
C ILE A 569 4.76 6.05 -6.39
N ILE A 570 4.08 6.89 -7.17
CA ILE A 570 3.69 8.23 -6.74
C ILE A 570 2.21 8.16 -6.35
N PHE A 571 1.89 8.69 -5.17
CA PHE A 571 0.53 8.79 -4.66
C PHE A 571 0.13 10.25 -4.47
N ILE A 572 -1.18 10.48 -4.50
CA ILE A 572 -1.79 11.76 -4.13
C ILE A 572 -2.87 11.54 -3.08
N ALA A 573 -2.74 12.24 -1.96
CA ALA A 573 -3.70 12.20 -0.85
C ALA A 573 -4.48 13.51 -0.74
N THR A 574 -5.77 13.39 -0.45
CA THR A 574 -6.68 14.52 -0.28
C THR A 574 -6.97 14.74 1.21
N PRO A 575 -6.67 15.93 1.77
CA PRO A 575 -7.01 16.22 3.16
C PRO A 575 -8.53 16.23 3.36
N PRO A 576 -9.05 15.71 4.49
CA PRO A 576 -10.45 15.86 4.86
C PRO A 576 -10.80 17.33 5.15
N GLU A 577 -12.09 17.69 5.11
CA GLU A 577 -12.53 19.07 5.33
C GLU A 577 -12.32 19.55 6.79
N GLU A 578 -12.39 18.62 7.75
CA GLU A 578 -12.21 18.86 9.19
C GLU A 578 -11.26 17.79 9.77
N ASN A 579 -10.70 18.03 10.96
CA ASN A 579 -9.88 17.07 11.74
C ASN A 579 -8.72 16.42 10.95
N ILE A 580 -7.99 17.20 10.16
CA ILE A 580 -6.94 16.69 9.27
C ILE A 580 -5.79 15.96 9.96
N THR A 581 -5.65 16.09 11.29
CA THR A 581 -4.66 15.37 12.11
C THR A 581 -5.20 14.12 12.79
N GLU A 582 -6.53 13.92 12.81
CA GLU A 582 -7.18 12.80 13.53
C GLU A 582 -7.85 11.80 12.57
N GLU A 583 -8.08 12.19 11.31
CA GLU A 583 -8.75 11.37 10.30
C GLU A 583 -7.74 10.87 9.25
N MET A 584 -7.92 9.62 8.79
CA MET A 584 -7.16 9.05 7.68
C MET A 584 -7.53 9.75 6.36
N TRP A 585 -6.52 10.15 5.62
CA TRP A 585 -6.69 10.80 4.32
C TRP A 585 -6.89 9.74 3.24
N GLU A 586 -7.84 9.99 2.34
CA GLU A 586 -8.00 9.19 1.15
C GLU A 586 -6.86 9.49 0.18
N PHE A 587 -6.27 8.44 -0.41
CA PHE A 587 -5.20 8.57 -1.38
C PHE A 587 -5.35 7.56 -2.52
N GLU A 588 -4.72 7.88 -3.64
CA GLU A 588 -4.71 7.06 -4.85
C GLU A 588 -3.34 7.12 -5.53
N GLU A 589 -3.03 6.13 -6.37
CA GLU A 589 -1.83 6.13 -7.21
C GLU A 589 -2.00 7.12 -8.37
N ILE A 590 -0.95 7.88 -8.67
CA ILE A 590 -0.86 8.74 -9.84
C ILE A 590 -0.24 7.94 -10.99
N GLU A 591 -0.92 7.86 -12.13
CA GLU A 591 -0.39 7.24 -13.34
C GLU A 591 0.69 8.13 -13.97
N VAL A 592 1.86 7.54 -14.27
CA VAL A 592 2.96 8.24 -14.93
C VAL A 592 2.93 7.98 -16.44
N VAL A 593 2.41 8.93 -17.22
CA VAL A 593 2.30 8.79 -18.67
C VAL A 593 3.61 9.17 -19.39
N PRO A 594 3.96 8.50 -20.51
CA PRO A 594 3.22 7.43 -21.20
C PRO A 594 3.58 6.01 -20.73
N ASN A 595 4.40 5.87 -19.69
CA ASN A 595 4.97 4.58 -19.30
C ASN A 595 4.12 3.82 -18.27
N GLN A 596 3.00 4.39 -17.84
CA GLN A 596 2.12 3.98 -16.72
C GLN A 596 2.80 4.08 -15.35
N THR A 597 4.10 3.79 -15.26
CA THR A 597 4.86 3.79 -14.01
C THR A 597 6.18 4.58 -14.12
N VAL A 598 6.88 4.74 -12.99
CA VAL A 598 8.14 5.50 -12.88
C VAL A 598 9.32 4.73 -13.48
N GLY A 599 9.35 3.40 -13.32
CA GLY A 599 10.38 2.52 -13.87
C GLY A 599 11.76 2.61 -13.19
N ALA A 600 11.83 3.23 -12.02
CA ALA A 600 13.05 3.39 -11.20
C ALA A 600 12.65 3.53 -9.72
N TYR A 601 13.58 3.30 -8.79
CA TYR A 601 13.33 3.61 -7.37
C TYR A 601 13.12 5.12 -7.20
N ILE A 602 12.15 5.53 -6.39
CA ILE A 602 12.03 6.91 -5.94
C ILE A 602 12.75 7.05 -4.61
N LEU A 603 13.77 7.90 -4.55
CA LEU A 603 14.55 8.13 -3.32
C LEU A 603 13.95 9.25 -2.46
N SER A 604 13.40 10.28 -3.12
CA SER A 604 12.76 11.42 -2.47
C SER A 604 12.07 12.34 -3.49
N PHE A 605 11.52 13.43 -2.98
CA PHE A 605 11.08 14.60 -3.73
C PHE A 605 11.92 15.83 -3.39
N GLY A 606 11.80 16.87 -4.20
CA GLY A 606 12.21 18.22 -3.83
C GLY A 606 11.29 19.28 -4.40
N GLN A 607 11.51 20.52 -3.98
CA GLN A 607 10.69 21.67 -4.37
C GLN A 607 11.57 22.85 -4.80
N ASP A 608 11.17 23.55 -5.88
CA ASP A 608 11.79 24.83 -6.27
C ASP A 608 11.13 26.05 -5.62
N ALA A 609 11.69 27.24 -5.83
CA ALA A 609 11.16 28.49 -5.27
C ALA A 609 9.76 28.88 -5.81
N ASP A 610 9.31 28.26 -6.91
CA ASP A 610 7.96 28.42 -7.46
C ASP A 610 7.00 27.32 -6.95
N HIS A 611 7.44 26.54 -5.96
CA HIS A 611 6.73 25.41 -5.36
C HIS A 611 6.43 24.23 -6.28
N GLU A 612 7.10 24.14 -7.42
CA GLU A 612 6.98 22.99 -8.30
C GLU A 612 7.78 21.81 -7.77
N LEU A 613 7.24 20.60 -7.93
CA LEU A 613 7.81 19.38 -7.38
C LEU A 613 8.74 18.67 -8.36
N TYR A 614 9.75 18.03 -7.78
CA TYR A 614 10.73 17.22 -8.48
C TYR A 614 10.76 15.84 -7.85
N VAL A 615 10.89 14.81 -8.67
CA VAL A 615 11.05 13.41 -8.27
C VAL A 615 12.51 13.01 -8.45
N LEU A 616 13.12 12.49 -7.38
CA LEU A 616 14.52 12.06 -7.37
C LEU A 616 14.55 10.54 -7.45
N THR A 617 15.18 10.00 -8.50
CA THR A 617 15.11 8.55 -8.77
C THR A 617 16.48 7.93 -8.93
N LYS A 618 16.52 6.60 -8.86
CA LYS A 618 17.69 5.79 -9.16
C LYS A 618 17.33 4.41 -9.71
N GLU A 619 18.19 3.84 -10.54
CA GLU A 619 17.96 2.50 -11.13
C GLU A 619 18.41 1.32 -10.24
N ASN A 620 19.15 1.57 -9.17
CA ASN A 620 19.64 0.53 -8.27
C ASN A 620 19.54 1.00 -6.80
N PRO A 621 19.45 0.07 -5.83
CA PRO A 621 19.04 0.40 -4.45
C PRO A 621 20.14 1.03 -3.59
N GLY A 622 21.42 0.94 -3.97
CA GLY A 622 22.54 1.44 -3.16
C GLY A 622 23.13 2.75 -3.65
N PRO A 623 23.88 3.51 -2.83
CA PRO A 623 24.45 4.81 -3.20
C PRO A 623 25.69 4.70 -4.10
N THR A 624 25.59 4.03 -5.27
CA THR A 624 26.72 3.87 -6.20
C THR A 624 26.35 3.99 -7.68
N GLY A 625 27.35 4.31 -8.51
CA GLY A 625 27.18 4.52 -9.94
C GLY A 625 26.65 5.93 -10.26
N GLU A 626 26.15 6.11 -11.48
CA GLU A 626 25.73 7.42 -12.03
C GLU A 626 24.32 7.33 -12.65
N THR A 627 23.43 6.55 -12.00
CA THR A 627 22.07 6.30 -12.49
C THR A 627 21.01 7.20 -11.83
N GLY A 628 21.43 8.08 -10.93
CA GLY A 628 20.58 9.05 -10.26
C GLY A 628 20.07 10.11 -11.23
N LYS A 629 18.78 10.45 -11.12
CA LYS A 629 18.10 11.41 -11.99
C LYS A 629 17.19 12.33 -11.19
N VAL A 630 16.98 13.52 -11.73
CA VAL A 630 16.02 14.52 -11.27
C VAL A 630 15.00 14.73 -12.37
N TYR A 631 13.73 14.51 -12.05
CA TYR A 631 12.60 14.81 -12.94
C TYR A 631 11.76 15.92 -12.32
N LYS A 632 11.26 16.84 -13.14
CA LYS A 632 10.18 17.75 -12.75
C LYS A 632 8.84 17.04 -12.97
N LEU A 633 7.96 17.10 -11.98
CA LEU A 633 6.58 16.66 -12.13
C LEU A 633 5.83 17.68 -13.00
N VAL A 634 5.24 17.25 -14.11
CA VAL A 634 4.56 18.13 -15.06
C VAL A 634 3.21 17.55 -15.49
N PRO A 635 2.26 18.37 -15.97
CA PRO A 635 1.00 17.88 -16.51
C PRO A 635 1.21 16.83 -17.61
N PRO A 636 0.27 15.90 -17.78
CA PRO A 636 0.30 14.98 -18.90
C PRO A 636 0.22 15.77 -20.22
N PRO A 637 0.81 15.27 -21.32
CA PRO A 637 0.72 15.95 -22.60
C PRO A 637 -0.74 16.10 -23.03
N GLU A 638 -1.13 17.30 -23.46
CA GLU A 638 -2.48 17.55 -23.99
C GLU A 638 -2.81 16.52 -25.08
N GLU A 639 -3.96 15.84 -24.96
CA GLU A 639 -4.41 14.95 -26.03
C GLU A 639 -4.57 15.74 -27.35
N PRO A 640 -4.04 15.21 -28.48
CA PRO A 640 -3.90 15.95 -29.74
C PRO A 640 -5.20 16.31 -30.48
#